data_AF-A0A973M3N4-F1
#
_entry.id   AF-A0A973M3N4-F1
#
_cell.length_a   1.000
_cell.length_b   1.000
_cell.length_c   1.000
_cell.angle_alpha   90.00
_cell.angle_beta   90.00
_cell.angle_gamma   90.00
#
_symmetry.space_group_name_H-M   'P 1'
#
loop_
_entity.id
_entity.type
_entity.pdbx_description
1 polymer ?
#
loop_
_entity_poly.entity_id
_entity_poly.type
_entity_poly.pdbx_seq_one_letter_code
_entity_poly.pdbx_strand_id
1 'polypeptide(L)'
;MAPQNDDLGGAVTTRTALRTETATPVFGSSEVPASRATEDRIDIPQFLPSPSPEGEIGPDRFLDRELSWLAFNARVLELAEDPDLFLLERVNFLSIFASNLDEFFMVRVAGLKRRIATGLAVPSAAGLSPHEVLDQISHAAHELQERHCRAFADHIRPALEDSGIKLVTWGDLGEAEHERLSTLFAEQVFPILTPLAVDPAHPFP
;
A
#
# COMPACT_ATOMS: atom_id res chain seq x y z
N MET A 1 -58.60 46.81 19.36
CA MET A 1 -59.21 47.58 18.27
C MET A 1 -59.23 46.68 17.04
N ALA A 2 -60.34 45.95 16.84
CA ALA A 2 -60.73 45.42 15.53
C ALA A 2 -61.21 46.62 14.66
N PRO A 3 -61.45 46.54 13.33
CA PRO A 3 -62.28 45.53 12.65
C PRO A 3 -61.56 44.86 11.44
N GLN A 4 -61.88 43.65 10.96
CA GLN A 4 -63.15 43.04 10.55
C GLN A 4 -63.62 43.51 9.16
N ASN A 5 -63.66 42.58 8.21
CA ASN A 5 -64.80 42.39 7.32
C ASN A 5 -64.80 40.96 6.76
N ASP A 6 -65.84 40.24 7.18
CA ASP A 6 -66.36 39.00 6.62
C ASP A 6 -66.87 39.22 5.18
N ASP A 7 -66.94 38.18 4.34
CA ASP A 7 -68.23 37.55 4.01
C ASP A 7 -68.10 36.26 3.15
N LEU A 8 -69.22 35.52 3.16
CA LEU A 8 -69.44 34.09 2.99
C LEU A 8 -69.42 33.48 1.56
N GLY A 9 -69.03 32.20 1.50
CA GLY A 9 -69.91 31.11 1.02
C GLY A 9 -69.92 30.70 -0.47
N GLY A 10 -69.79 29.37 -0.72
CA GLY A 10 -70.56 28.70 -1.79
C GLY A 10 -69.83 27.83 -2.82
N ALA A 11 -69.50 26.59 -2.43
CA ALA A 11 -69.63 25.29 -3.12
C ALA A 11 -69.26 25.03 -4.63
N VAL A 12 -68.77 23.78 -4.82
CA VAL A 12 -68.89 22.84 -5.95
C VAL A 12 -67.63 22.54 -6.78
N THR A 13 -67.05 21.37 -6.45
CA THR A 13 -66.41 20.33 -7.28
C THR A 13 -66.23 20.60 -8.78
N THR A 14 -64.99 20.59 -9.26
CA THR A 14 -64.65 19.86 -10.50
C THR A 14 -63.19 19.41 -10.52
N ARG A 15 -63.01 18.15 -10.91
CA ARG A 15 -61.77 17.37 -10.98
C ARG A 15 -61.11 17.66 -12.34
N THR A 16 -59.90 18.23 -12.37
CA THR A 16 -59.13 18.34 -13.62
C THR A 16 -57.66 18.04 -13.37
N ALA A 17 -57.19 16.97 -14.01
CA ALA A 17 -55.81 16.52 -13.99
C ALA A 17 -54.88 17.55 -14.66
N LEU A 18 -53.80 17.93 -13.97
CA LEU A 18 -52.70 18.70 -14.54
C LEU A 18 -51.82 17.77 -15.38
N ARG A 19 -51.99 17.84 -16.71
CA ARG A 19 -50.97 17.41 -17.67
C ARG A 19 -49.87 18.47 -17.71
N THR A 20 -48.66 18.11 -17.29
CA THR A 20 -47.45 18.88 -17.58
C THR A 20 -46.86 18.37 -18.88
N GLU A 21 -47.04 19.13 -19.96
CA GLU A 21 -46.34 18.94 -21.24
C GLU A 21 -44.89 19.43 -21.09
N THR A 22 -43.92 18.55 -21.32
CA THR A 22 -42.51 18.92 -21.48
C THR A 22 -42.24 19.16 -22.96
N ALA A 23 -42.08 20.43 -23.34
CA ALA A 23 -41.64 20.84 -24.67
C ALA A 23 -40.19 20.39 -24.93
N THR A 24 -39.96 19.70 -26.05
CA THR A 24 -38.62 19.31 -26.53
C THR A 24 -38.09 20.42 -27.45
N PRO A 25 -36.87 20.94 -27.28
CA PRO A 25 -36.35 21.96 -28.18
C PRO A 25 -35.92 21.31 -29.49
N VAL A 26 -36.36 21.88 -30.60
CA VAL A 26 -35.94 21.51 -31.96
C VAL A 26 -34.78 22.42 -32.35
N PHE A 27 -33.57 21.88 -32.45
CA PHE A 27 -32.43 22.56 -33.05
C PHE A 27 -32.23 22.07 -34.48
N GLY A 28 -32.11 23.03 -35.40
CA GLY A 28 -32.13 22.83 -36.85
C GLY A 28 -31.00 21.95 -37.36
N SER A 29 -31.35 21.11 -38.33
CA SER A 29 -30.46 20.28 -39.12
C SER A 29 -29.54 21.14 -39.99
N SER A 30 -28.30 21.35 -39.53
CA SER A 30 -27.18 21.59 -40.43
C SER A 30 -26.83 20.24 -41.07
N GLU A 31 -27.12 20.08 -42.36
CA GLU A 31 -26.68 18.93 -43.15
C GLU A 31 -25.16 18.99 -43.33
N VAL A 32 -24.44 18.53 -42.30
CA VAL A 32 -23.06 18.10 -42.46
C VAL A 32 -23.12 16.69 -43.04
N PRO A 33 -22.58 16.43 -44.26
CA PRO A 33 -22.53 15.07 -44.76
C PRO A 33 -21.69 14.23 -43.80
N ALA A 34 -22.22 13.06 -43.42
CA ALA A 34 -21.55 12.16 -42.50
C ALA A 34 -20.11 11.88 -42.99
N SER A 35 -19.14 12.13 -42.11
CA SER A 35 -17.75 11.77 -42.39
C SER A 35 -17.66 10.27 -42.70
N ARG A 36 -16.96 9.92 -43.80
CA ARG A 36 -16.60 8.54 -44.15
C ARG A 36 -15.85 7.78 -43.05
N ALA A 37 -15.40 8.47 -42.00
CA ALA A 37 -14.82 7.85 -40.81
C ALA A 37 -15.84 7.08 -39.93
N THR A 38 -17.13 7.05 -40.30
CA THR A 38 -18.17 6.32 -39.54
C THR A 38 -18.33 4.87 -40.03
N GLU A 39 -17.77 4.50 -41.18
CA GLU A 39 -17.84 3.13 -41.71
C GLU A 39 -16.91 2.16 -40.98
N ASP A 40 -15.93 2.68 -40.24
CA ASP A 40 -14.98 1.91 -39.44
C ASP A 40 -15.36 1.95 -37.95
N ARG A 41 -16.66 1.76 -37.65
CA ARG A 41 -17.09 1.48 -36.27
C ARG A 41 -16.49 0.12 -35.90
N ILE A 42 -15.46 0.14 -35.06
CA ILE A 42 -15.07 -1.05 -34.31
C ILE A 42 -16.32 -1.49 -33.55
N ASP A 43 -16.90 -2.62 -33.96
CA ASP A 43 -17.98 -3.24 -33.22
C ASP A 43 -17.47 -3.51 -31.81
N ILE A 44 -18.10 -2.89 -30.81
CA ILE A 44 -17.80 -3.23 -29.42
C ILE A 44 -18.20 -4.70 -29.27
N PRO A 45 -17.25 -5.59 -28.94
CA PRO A 45 -17.56 -7.00 -28.75
C PRO A 45 -18.72 -7.08 -27.77
N GLN A 46 -19.77 -7.83 -28.11
CA GLN A 46 -20.79 -8.16 -27.13
C GLN A 46 -20.08 -8.75 -25.93
N PHE A 47 -20.14 -8.06 -24.79
CA PHE A 47 -19.52 -8.52 -23.56
C PHE A 47 -20.27 -9.80 -23.17
N LEU A 48 -19.70 -10.95 -23.57
CA LEU A 48 -20.17 -12.23 -23.06
C LEU A 48 -20.11 -12.13 -21.54
N PRO A 49 -21.16 -12.53 -20.81
CA PRO A 49 -21.09 -12.56 -19.35
C PRO A 49 -19.83 -13.33 -18.98
N SER A 50 -18.98 -12.74 -18.11
CA SER A 50 -17.80 -13.42 -17.62
C SER A 50 -18.21 -14.81 -17.16
N PRO A 51 -17.55 -15.88 -17.63
CA PRO A 51 -17.92 -17.22 -17.22
C PRO A 51 -17.93 -17.24 -15.68
N SER A 52 -19.12 -17.40 -15.11
CA SER A 52 -19.23 -17.63 -13.68
C SER A 52 -18.68 -19.04 -13.46
N PRO A 53 -17.59 -19.20 -12.70
CA PRO A 53 -17.01 -20.51 -12.51
C PRO A 53 -18.09 -21.47 -12.00
N GLU A 54 -18.25 -22.60 -12.67
CA GLU A 54 -19.18 -23.65 -12.24
C GLU A 54 -18.58 -24.35 -11.02
N GLY A 55 -19.31 -24.36 -9.90
CA GLY A 55 -18.93 -25.01 -8.64
C GLY A 55 -18.73 -24.07 -7.45
N GLU A 56 -18.62 -24.63 -6.25
CA GLU A 56 -18.25 -23.88 -5.05
C GLU A 56 -16.76 -23.49 -5.13
N ILE A 57 -16.45 -22.21 -4.99
CA ILE A 57 -15.06 -21.73 -4.96
C ILE A 57 -14.49 -22.03 -3.56
N GLY A 58 -13.72 -23.11 -3.46
CA GLY A 58 -13.08 -23.54 -2.23
C GLY A 58 -11.89 -22.66 -1.79
N PRO A 59 -11.47 -22.75 -0.52
CA PRO A 59 -10.35 -21.98 0.03
C PRO A 59 -9.01 -22.29 -0.65
N ASP A 60 -8.86 -23.48 -1.24
CA ASP A 60 -7.70 -23.93 -2.02
C ASP A 60 -7.45 -23.12 -3.30
N ARG A 61 -8.41 -22.28 -3.71
CA ARG A 61 -8.32 -21.41 -4.90
C ARG A 61 -7.74 -20.04 -4.60
N PHE A 62 -7.55 -19.68 -3.33
CA PHE A 62 -7.07 -18.37 -2.91
C PHE A 62 -5.71 -18.46 -2.23
N LEU A 63 -4.87 -17.46 -2.50
CA LEU A 63 -3.67 -17.22 -1.71
C LEU A 63 -3.99 -16.25 -0.59
N ASP A 64 -3.34 -16.44 0.55
CA ASP A 64 -3.40 -15.47 1.63
C ASP A 64 -2.75 -14.15 1.19
N ARG A 65 -3.40 -13.03 1.50
CA ARG A 65 -3.00 -11.70 1.00
C ARG A 65 -1.69 -11.23 1.63
N GLU A 66 -1.43 -11.61 2.88
CA GLU A 66 -0.27 -11.21 3.65
C GLU A 66 0.94 -12.03 3.22
N LEU A 67 0.76 -13.34 3.00
CA LEU A 67 1.79 -14.20 2.44
C LEU A 67 2.12 -13.84 0.98
N SER A 68 1.10 -13.49 0.19
CA SER A 68 1.31 -12.99 -1.19
C SER A 68 2.12 -11.69 -1.21
N TRP A 69 1.95 -10.84 -0.19
CA TRP A 69 2.75 -9.62 -0.06
C TRP A 69 4.22 -9.94 0.27
N LEU A 70 4.47 -10.90 1.17
CA LEU A 70 5.85 -11.35 1.44
C LEU A 70 6.49 -11.99 0.20
N ALA A 71 5.74 -12.77 -0.57
CA ALA A 71 6.21 -13.33 -1.83
C ALA A 71 6.55 -12.24 -2.86
N PHE A 72 5.79 -11.13 -2.90
CA PHE A 72 6.16 -9.96 -3.68
C PHE A 72 7.48 -9.35 -3.19
N ASN A 73 7.63 -9.13 -1.88
CA ASN A 73 8.87 -8.55 -1.35
C ASN A 73 10.07 -9.49 -1.55
N ALA A 74 9.86 -10.80 -1.58
CA ALA A 74 10.87 -11.77 -1.97
C ALA A 74 11.38 -11.54 -3.41
N ARG A 75 10.52 -11.12 -4.35
CA ARG A 75 10.95 -10.74 -5.71
C ARG A 75 11.79 -9.47 -5.73
N VAL A 76 11.51 -8.53 -4.83
CA VAL A 76 12.38 -7.35 -4.66
C VAL A 76 13.76 -7.77 -4.16
N LEU A 77 13.82 -8.72 -3.22
CA LEU A 77 15.09 -9.26 -2.74
C LEU A 77 15.87 -10.01 -3.83
N GLU A 78 15.17 -10.77 -4.68
CA GLU A 78 15.79 -11.45 -5.83
C GLU A 78 16.48 -10.46 -6.78
N LEU A 79 15.95 -9.25 -6.97
CA LEU A 79 16.62 -8.19 -7.74
C LEU A 79 17.91 -7.70 -7.04
N ALA A 80 17.97 -7.68 -5.71
CA ALA A 80 19.21 -7.38 -5.02
C ALA A 80 20.24 -8.53 -5.13
N GLU A 81 19.77 -9.77 -5.21
CA GLU A 81 20.58 -10.97 -5.33
C GLU A 81 21.11 -11.18 -6.77
N ASP A 82 20.49 -10.58 -7.77
CA ASP A 82 20.84 -10.71 -9.19
C ASP A 82 22.24 -10.12 -9.51
N PRO A 83 23.24 -10.94 -9.92
CA PRO A 83 24.58 -10.47 -10.25
C PRO A 83 24.66 -9.71 -11.59
N ASP A 84 23.63 -9.80 -12.45
CA ASP A 84 23.61 -9.13 -13.76
C ASP A 84 23.22 -7.65 -13.65
N LEU A 85 22.70 -7.22 -12.50
CA LEU A 85 22.37 -5.82 -12.21
C LEU A 85 23.56 -5.02 -11.69
N PHE A 86 23.54 -3.70 -11.92
CA PHE A 86 24.60 -2.83 -11.42
C PHE A 86 24.65 -2.83 -9.89
N LEU A 87 25.86 -2.81 -9.33
CA LEU A 87 26.07 -2.95 -7.88
C LEU A 87 25.23 -1.98 -7.04
N LEU A 88 25.17 -0.71 -7.42
CA LEU A 88 24.39 0.29 -6.67
C LEU A 88 22.88 0.13 -6.84
N GLU A 89 22.41 -0.46 -7.95
CA GLU A 89 20.99 -0.82 -8.11
C GLU A 89 20.63 -1.96 -7.14
N ARG A 90 21.51 -2.94 -6.98
CA ARG A 90 21.34 -4.03 -6.02
C ARG A 90 21.32 -3.53 -4.57
N VAL A 91 22.20 -2.58 -4.23
CA VAL A 91 22.17 -1.86 -2.93
C VAL A 91 20.82 -1.17 -2.73
N ASN A 92 20.30 -0.51 -3.77
CA ASN A 92 19.00 0.14 -3.70
C ASN A 92 17.87 -0.87 -3.46
N PHE A 93 17.87 -2.02 -4.15
CA PHE A 93 16.88 -3.08 -3.91
C PHE A 93 16.95 -3.67 -2.50
N LEU A 94 18.14 -3.81 -1.90
CA LEU A 94 18.26 -4.18 -0.48
C LEU A 94 17.59 -3.16 0.45
N SER A 95 17.73 -1.86 0.14
CA SER A 95 17.11 -0.77 0.90
C SER A 95 15.58 -0.75 0.73
N ILE A 96 15.10 -0.94 -0.50
CA ILE A 96 13.67 -1.03 -0.82
C ILE A 96 13.04 -2.24 -0.11
N PHE A 97 13.68 -3.41 -0.18
CA PHE A 97 13.21 -4.61 0.51
C PHE A 97 13.03 -4.37 2.02
N ALA A 98 14.03 -3.77 2.68
CA ALA A 98 14.01 -3.51 4.11
C ALA A 98 12.90 -2.50 4.48
N SER A 99 12.83 -1.40 3.74
CA SER A 99 11.81 -0.36 3.95
C SER A 99 10.38 -0.90 3.78
N ASN A 100 10.17 -1.73 2.75
CA ASN A 100 8.88 -2.39 2.54
C ASN A 100 8.54 -3.31 3.70
N LEU A 101 9.51 -4.11 4.18
CA LEU A 101 9.30 -5.04 5.28
C LEU A 101 8.91 -4.31 6.57
N ASP A 102 9.57 -3.19 6.87
CA ASP A 102 9.22 -2.33 8.00
C ASP A 102 7.79 -1.81 7.89
N GLU A 103 7.38 -1.29 6.73
CA GLU A 103 6.00 -0.83 6.49
C GLU A 103 4.99 -1.97 6.67
N PHE A 104 5.31 -3.16 6.18
CA PHE A 104 4.46 -4.33 6.34
C PHE A 104 4.22 -4.68 7.80
N PHE A 105 5.27 -4.64 8.64
CA PHE A 105 5.10 -4.89 10.07
C PHE A 105 4.35 -3.77 10.79
N MET A 106 4.70 -2.51 10.49
CA MET A 106 4.08 -1.33 11.12
C MET A 106 2.60 -1.22 10.80
N VAL A 107 2.18 -1.55 9.57
CA VAL A 107 0.80 -1.34 9.11
C VAL A 107 0.02 -2.65 9.09
N ARG A 108 0.48 -3.66 8.34
CA ARG A 108 -0.32 -4.87 8.09
C ARG A 108 -0.33 -5.82 9.27
N VAL A 109 0.84 -6.17 9.80
CA VAL A 109 0.93 -7.08 10.96
C VAL A 109 0.28 -6.45 12.19
N ALA A 110 0.51 -5.15 12.42
CA ALA A 110 -0.18 -4.41 13.49
C ALA A 110 -1.71 -4.46 13.32
N GLY A 111 -2.22 -4.25 12.10
CA GLY A 111 -3.64 -4.34 11.80
C GLY A 111 -4.23 -5.73 12.06
N LEU A 112 -3.52 -6.79 11.65
CA LEU A 112 -3.93 -8.17 11.91
C LEU A 112 -3.95 -8.48 13.42
N LYS A 113 -2.88 -8.14 14.14
CA LYS A 113 -2.80 -8.30 15.61
C LYS A 113 -3.92 -7.56 16.33
N ARG A 114 -4.26 -6.34 15.88
CA ARG A 114 -5.37 -5.58 16.46
C ARG A 114 -6.71 -6.30 16.27
N ARG A 115 -7.00 -6.78 15.06
CA ARG A 115 -8.24 -7.53 14.79
C ARG A 115 -8.36 -8.77 15.67
N ILE A 116 -7.25 -9.49 15.85
CA ILE A 116 -7.17 -10.67 16.73
C ILE A 116 -7.48 -10.28 18.18
N ALA A 117 -6.80 -9.25 18.70
CA ALA A 117 -7.00 -8.79 20.07
C ALA A 117 -8.43 -8.31 20.35
N THR A 118 -9.11 -7.74 19.35
CA THR A 118 -10.52 -7.31 19.47
C THR A 118 -11.54 -8.42 19.20
N GLY A 119 -11.10 -9.63 18.83
CA GLY A 119 -12.00 -10.73 18.45
C GLY A 119 -12.74 -10.52 17.11
N LEU A 120 -12.27 -9.59 16.28
CA LEU A 120 -12.87 -9.24 14.98
C LEU A 120 -12.16 -9.92 13.80
N ALA A 121 -11.14 -10.73 14.08
CA ALA A 121 -10.40 -11.42 13.05
C ALA A 121 -11.17 -12.64 12.55
N VAL A 122 -11.40 -12.68 11.24
CA VAL A 122 -12.03 -13.80 10.55
C VAL A 122 -10.96 -14.60 9.78
N PRO A 123 -11.19 -15.89 9.51
CA PRO A 123 -10.32 -16.66 8.64
C PRO A 123 -10.12 -15.98 7.28
N SER A 124 -8.93 -16.13 6.70
CA SER A 124 -8.63 -15.57 5.39
C SER A 124 -9.39 -16.29 4.28
N ALA A 125 -9.42 -15.71 3.08
CA ALA A 125 -10.03 -16.35 1.91
C ALA A 125 -9.41 -17.71 1.57
N ALA A 126 -8.15 -17.92 1.98
CA ALA A 126 -7.42 -19.18 1.85
C ALA A 126 -7.79 -20.20 2.95
N GLY A 127 -8.74 -19.88 3.83
CA GLY A 127 -9.18 -20.74 4.93
C GLY A 127 -8.27 -20.75 6.16
N LEU A 128 -7.23 -19.92 6.19
CA LEU A 128 -6.28 -19.85 7.30
C LEU A 128 -6.85 -19.05 8.46
N SER A 129 -6.66 -19.53 9.69
CA SER A 129 -6.97 -18.74 10.87
C SER A 129 -5.99 -17.55 11.01
N PRO A 130 -6.42 -16.45 11.64
CA PRO A 130 -5.55 -15.29 11.88
C PRO A 130 -4.23 -15.60 12.60
N HIS A 131 -4.23 -16.60 13.49
CA HIS A 131 -3.03 -17.05 14.20
C HIS A 131 -2.10 -17.82 13.28
N GLU A 132 -2.62 -18.74 12.47
CA GLU A 132 -1.81 -19.46 11.46
C GLU A 132 -1.18 -18.50 10.45
N VAL A 133 -1.91 -17.45 10.04
CA VAL A 133 -1.36 -16.41 9.17
C VAL A 133 -0.20 -15.67 9.85
N LEU A 134 -0.32 -15.31 11.14
CA LEU A 134 0.77 -14.68 11.88
C LEU A 134 2.00 -15.58 12.00
N ASP A 135 1.80 -16.86 12.28
CA ASP A 135 2.89 -17.83 12.41
C ASP A 135 3.62 -18.01 11.07
N GLN A 136 2.87 -18.13 9.98
CA GLN A 136 3.45 -18.23 8.63
C GLN A 136 4.16 -16.94 8.20
N ILE A 137 3.59 -15.77 8.52
CA ILE A 137 4.26 -14.47 8.31
C ILE A 137 5.59 -14.43 9.07
N SER A 138 5.59 -14.84 10.33
CA SER A 138 6.80 -14.81 11.16
C SER A 138 7.88 -15.71 10.57
N HIS A 139 7.52 -16.93 10.17
CA HIS A 139 8.47 -17.86 9.56
C HIS A 139 9.06 -17.31 8.25
N ALA A 140 8.20 -16.92 7.30
CA ALA A 140 8.63 -16.41 6.01
C ALA A 140 9.45 -15.10 6.13
N ALA A 141 9.09 -14.20 7.06
CA ALA A 141 9.83 -12.97 7.28
C ALA A 141 11.25 -13.24 7.82
N HIS A 142 11.43 -14.20 8.73
CA HIS A 142 12.76 -14.59 9.20
C HIS A 142 13.62 -15.18 8.08
N GLU A 143 13.08 -16.06 7.25
CA GLU A 143 13.80 -16.62 6.11
C GLU A 143 14.26 -15.54 5.12
N LEU A 144 13.39 -14.57 4.82
CA LEU A 144 13.72 -13.45 3.95
C LEU A 144 14.75 -12.51 4.59
N GLN A 145 14.66 -12.26 5.90
CA GLN A 145 15.63 -11.42 6.61
C GLN A 145 17.03 -12.07 6.62
N GLU A 146 17.11 -13.39 6.84
CA GLU A 146 18.38 -14.10 6.75
C GLU A 146 18.98 -14.04 5.35
N ARG A 147 18.15 -14.21 4.30
CA ARG A 147 18.60 -14.03 2.91
C ARG A 147 19.11 -12.62 2.66
N HIS A 148 18.40 -11.60 3.12
CA HIS A 148 18.82 -10.19 3.02
C HIS A 148 20.16 -9.94 3.69
N CYS A 149 20.36 -10.45 4.91
CA CYS A 149 21.63 -10.35 5.62
C CYS A 149 22.78 -11.03 4.86
N ARG A 150 22.56 -12.24 4.32
CA ARG A 150 23.57 -12.95 3.50
C ARG A 150 23.88 -12.20 2.21
N ALA A 151 22.85 -11.75 1.49
CA ALA A 151 23.03 -10.96 0.26
C ALA A 151 23.88 -9.71 0.52
N PHE A 152 23.64 -9.01 1.63
CA PHE A 152 24.46 -7.87 2.02
C PHE A 152 25.89 -8.28 2.41
N ALA A 153 26.05 -9.20 3.36
CA ALA A 153 27.33 -9.53 3.97
C ALA A 153 28.28 -10.27 3.02
N ASP A 154 27.76 -11.21 2.24
CA ASP A 154 28.56 -12.16 1.45
C ASP A 154 28.75 -11.70 0.00
N HIS A 155 27.92 -10.77 -0.49
CA HIS A 155 27.94 -10.33 -1.89
C HIS A 155 28.08 -8.83 -2.07
N ILE A 156 27.17 -8.04 -1.50
CA ILE A 156 27.14 -6.59 -1.76
C ILE A 156 28.29 -5.87 -1.06
N ARG A 157 28.53 -6.14 0.22
CA ARG A 157 29.59 -5.48 0.98
C ARG A 157 30.98 -5.74 0.36
N PRO A 158 31.39 -6.98 0.05
CA PRO A 158 32.66 -7.23 -0.62
C PRO A 158 32.78 -6.52 -1.97
N ALA A 159 31.73 -6.55 -2.80
CA ALA A 159 31.75 -5.90 -4.11
C ALA A 159 31.87 -4.37 -4.02
N LEU A 160 31.28 -3.76 -2.98
CA LEU A 160 31.47 -2.34 -2.69
C LEU A 160 32.93 -2.04 -2.31
N GLU A 161 33.51 -2.87 -1.44
CA GLU A 161 34.91 -2.73 -1.01
C GLU A 161 35.87 -2.84 -2.20
N ASP A 162 35.65 -3.80 -3.11
CA ASP A 162 36.41 -3.96 -4.37
C ASP A 162 36.29 -2.75 -5.30
N SER A 163 35.14 -2.07 -5.24
CA SER A 163 34.88 -0.81 -5.96
C SER A 163 35.41 0.44 -5.23
N GLY A 164 36.11 0.26 -4.10
CA GLY A 164 36.67 1.34 -3.29
C GLY A 164 35.68 2.01 -2.32
N ILE A 165 34.46 1.47 -2.19
CA ILE A 165 33.44 1.96 -1.26
C ILE A 165 33.47 1.08 0.00
N LYS A 166 34.04 1.61 1.08
CA LYS A 166 34.21 0.86 2.34
C LYS A 166 33.22 1.31 3.40
N LEU A 167 32.57 0.34 4.02
CA LEU A 167 31.80 0.56 5.25
C LEU A 167 32.75 0.29 6.43
N VAL A 168 33.22 1.37 7.03
CA VAL A 168 34.21 1.33 8.12
C VAL A 168 33.55 1.54 9.48
N THR A 169 34.11 0.89 10.49
CA THR A 169 33.75 1.09 11.90
C THR A 169 34.71 2.06 12.56
N TRP A 170 34.39 2.50 13.78
CA TRP A 170 35.28 3.39 14.55
C TRP A 170 36.72 2.84 14.68
N GLY A 171 36.87 1.52 14.78
CA GLY A 171 38.18 0.87 14.91
C GLY A 171 39.02 0.87 13.64
N ASP A 172 38.40 1.10 12.47
CA ASP A 172 39.09 1.08 11.17
C ASP A 172 39.67 2.45 10.78
N LEU A 173 39.38 3.48 11.57
CA LEU A 173 39.71 4.87 11.30
C LEU A 173 41.10 5.25 11.82
N GLY A 174 41.78 6.13 11.09
CA GLY A 174 43.03 6.75 11.53
C GLY A 174 42.82 7.89 12.54
N GLU A 175 43.91 8.33 13.19
CA GLU A 175 43.89 9.38 14.22
C GLU A 175 43.26 10.70 13.71
N ALA A 176 43.59 11.13 12.49
CA ALA A 176 43.01 12.33 11.89
C ALA A 176 41.50 12.20 11.61
N GLU A 177 41.03 11.00 11.29
CA GLU A 177 39.61 10.72 11.07
C GLU A 177 38.85 10.68 12.39
N HIS A 178 39.45 10.10 13.43
CA HIS A 178 38.92 10.15 14.81
C HIS A 178 38.74 11.59 15.29
N GLU A 179 39.76 12.44 15.14
CA GLU A 179 39.69 13.84 15.55
C GLU A 179 38.56 14.59 14.82
N ARG A 180 38.47 14.40 13.50
CA ARG A 180 37.44 15.01 12.66
C ARG A 180 36.03 14.56 13.07
N LEU A 181 35.82 13.26 13.26
CA LEU A 181 34.50 12.73 13.62
C LEU A 181 34.13 13.06 15.07
N SER A 182 35.10 13.13 15.99
CA SER A 182 34.87 13.57 17.38
C SER A 182 34.40 15.02 17.43
N THR A 183 35.05 15.89 16.66
CA THR A 183 34.64 17.29 16.51
C THR A 183 33.23 17.38 15.91
N LEU A 184 32.96 16.66 14.82
CA LEU A 184 31.62 16.61 14.22
C LEU A 184 30.56 16.11 15.20
N PHE A 185 30.88 15.08 15.99
CA PHE A 185 29.96 14.58 17.01
C PHE A 185 29.68 15.65 18.07
N ALA A 186 30.70 16.28 18.64
CA ALA A 186 30.53 17.29 19.69
C ALA A 186 29.75 18.52 19.21
N GLU A 187 29.99 18.97 17.97
CA GLU A 187 29.43 20.21 17.45
C GLU A 187 28.06 20.04 16.78
N GLN A 188 27.79 18.89 16.15
CA GLN A 188 26.59 18.71 15.31
C GLN A 188 25.65 17.61 15.79
N VAL A 189 26.19 16.51 16.33
CA VAL A 189 25.37 15.34 16.72
C VAL A 189 24.94 15.43 18.19
N PHE A 190 25.86 15.70 19.11
CA PHE A 190 25.58 15.76 20.54
C PHE A 190 24.50 16.80 20.91
N PRO A 191 24.46 18.02 20.34
CA PRO A 191 23.46 19.03 20.71
C PRO A 191 22.01 18.63 20.39
N ILE A 192 21.80 17.69 19.47
CA ILE A 192 20.45 17.20 19.10
C ILE A 192 20.07 15.91 19.84
N LEU A 193 21.01 15.28 20.56
CA LEU A 193 20.74 14.10 21.35
C LEU A 193 20.24 14.49 22.75
N THR A 194 19.19 13.82 23.20
CA THR A 194 18.75 13.88 24.61
C THR A 194 19.10 12.55 25.26
N PRO A 195 20.17 12.47 26.08
CA PRO A 195 20.52 11.24 26.76
C PRO A 195 19.41 10.84 27.73
N LEU A 196 18.86 9.64 27.54
CA LEU A 196 17.87 9.07 28.44
C LEU A 196 18.57 8.06 29.36
N ALA A 197 18.61 8.36 30.66
CA ALA A 197 19.05 7.40 31.66
C ALA A 197 17.91 6.41 31.91
N VAL A 198 18.18 5.12 31.68
CA VAL A 198 17.25 4.04 31.99
C VAL A 198 17.70 3.37 33.28
N ASP A 199 16.82 3.31 34.25
CA ASP A 199 17.05 2.67 35.53
C ASP A 199 15.78 1.93 36.01
N PRO A 200 15.83 1.07 37.05
CA PRO A 200 14.66 0.32 37.50
C PRO A 200 13.47 1.18 37.94
N ALA A 201 13.67 2.44 38.34
CA ALA A 201 12.63 3.40 38.69
C ALA A 201 12.14 4.23 37.50
N HIS A 202 12.93 4.32 36.42
CA HIS A 202 12.61 4.95 35.14
C HIS A 202 12.79 3.95 33.99
N PRO A 203 11.83 3.02 33.81
CA PRO A 203 11.91 2.04 32.74
C PRO A 203 11.89 2.71 31.37
N PHE A 204 12.47 2.04 30.38
CA PHE A 204 12.45 2.47 28.99
C PHE A 204 10.99 2.76 28.55
N PRO A 205 10.71 3.92 27.94
CA PRO A 205 9.36 4.31 27.55
C PRO A 205 8.74 3.40 26.48
#